data_AF-A0AA96GC92-F1
#
_entry.id   AF-A0AA96GC92-F1
#
_cell.length_a   1.000
_cell.length_b   1.000
_cell.length_c   1.000
_cell.angle_alpha   90.00
_cell.angle_beta   90.00
_cell.angle_gamma   90.00
#
_symmetry.space_group_name_H-M   'P 1'
#
loop_
_entity.id
_entity.type
_entity.pdbx_description
1 polymer ?
#
loop_
_entity_poly.entity_id
_entity_poly.type
_entity_poly.pdbx_seq_one_letter_code
_entity_poly.pdbx_strand_id
1 'polypeptide(L)'
;MAIDSIVQLALMSKAKKVFEKEGTFLSFPVTPLAYTKEDLDFFSQETGSDLLKSKANLAAFSTLVNLIPHDEAWLPTDARFLWNELEYVLREGRLASSTRTPEEEVAYQEALAVLKVPGEGGLLQDSPKVRVYNQYKDAYIMAEQEFMEARSTGEAAEDESEKKHWREVDEPAFRAKLKDLDNQWILEGYKNEVNIARSQYQNLGAKSPTITWDEWKGSFNQDLDSETTAQDNFTVFPSSFTPSNALEEGSWNPFSLSEAEIKTLVNEAPADLRERFSADGKESTMKSVTLEFSSAAIKRSWFDSEIFRSRFWRLSDSTKVFSDGGSPPSGDCPAYVTAIVFARKVVVEAKPTQSTSSNPKMSVDLRFNYAVNDQNSIKRINPAVLQAVQPQLMKRPSIPPQQMKAQPVQPLVMKMRPQAMASFKSTAIRVPTQPTRGNVLLQPAVMTPMVARPAYSRSMVTLKASAYTRLPTTPVRRPAPRTATPASPPPNIPDKNIYILAFICKPLPKCPDPDMALQW
;
A
#
# COMPACT_ATOMS: atom_id res chain seq x y z
N MET A 1 -22.31 18.33 -2.74
CA MET A 1 -22.17 18.81 -4.15
C MET A 1 -21.04 18.00 -4.77
N ALA A 2 -21.18 17.54 -6.01
CA ALA A 2 -20.07 16.91 -6.71
C ALA A 2 -19.11 18.00 -7.21
N ILE A 3 -17.81 17.76 -7.13
CA ILE A 3 -16.81 18.62 -7.78
C ILE A 3 -17.10 18.61 -9.29
N ASP A 4 -16.99 19.75 -9.97
CA ASP A 4 -17.19 19.79 -11.43
C ASP A 4 -16.05 19.09 -12.19
N SER A 5 -16.29 18.69 -13.44
CA SER A 5 -15.31 17.92 -14.22
C SER A 5 -14.02 18.70 -14.52
N ILE A 6 -14.09 20.03 -14.57
CA ILE A 6 -12.94 20.91 -14.84
C ILE A 6 -11.99 20.92 -13.65
N VAL A 7 -12.55 21.03 -12.44
CA VAL A 7 -11.78 21.00 -11.19
C VAL A 7 -11.23 19.61 -10.94
N GLN A 8 -11.96 18.56 -11.28
CA GLN A 8 -11.43 17.18 -11.23
C GLN A 8 -10.21 17.02 -12.13
N LEU A 9 -10.28 17.51 -13.37
CA LEU A 9 -9.16 17.49 -14.31
C LEU A 9 -7.97 18.29 -13.78
N ALA A 10 -8.20 19.49 -13.23
CA ALA A 10 -7.16 20.30 -12.61
C ALA A 10 -6.53 19.58 -11.41
N LEU A 11 -7.34 18.96 -10.56
CA LEU A 11 -6.89 18.19 -9.40
C LEU A 11 -6.04 16.99 -9.82
N MET A 12 -6.46 16.23 -10.83
CA MET A 12 -5.68 15.13 -11.39
C MET A 12 -4.36 15.63 -11.97
N SER A 13 -4.39 16.72 -12.75
CA SER A 13 -3.20 17.30 -13.37
C SER A 13 -2.20 17.79 -12.33
N LYS A 14 -2.66 18.46 -11.26
CA LYS A 14 -1.80 18.85 -10.13
C LYS A 14 -1.28 17.64 -9.38
N ALA A 15 -2.12 16.65 -9.11
CA ALA A 15 -1.71 15.41 -8.45
C ALA A 15 -0.60 14.70 -9.25
N LYS A 16 -0.71 14.60 -10.59
CA LYS A 16 0.35 14.04 -11.44
C LYS A 16 1.65 14.80 -11.27
N LYS A 17 1.64 16.14 -11.33
CA LYS A 17 2.84 16.95 -11.10
C LYS A 17 3.49 16.74 -9.72
N VAL A 18 2.70 16.42 -8.69
CA VAL A 18 3.19 16.29 -7.31
C VAL A 18 3.64 14.85 -6.98
N PHE A 19 2.93 13.84 -7.47
CA PHE A 19 3.10 12.45 -7.04
C PHE A 19 3.69 11.53 -8.11
N GLU A 20 3.56 11.87 -9.40
CA GLU A 20 4.12 11.08 -10.48
C GLU A 20 5.64 11.26 -10.54
N LYS A 21 6.35 10.14 -10.66
CA LYS A 21 7.81 10.08 -10.80
C LYS A 21 8.18 9.31 -12.06
N GLU A 22 9.43 9.43 -12.47
CA GLU A 22 9.98 8.61 -13.55
C GLU A 22 9.71 7.11 -13.30
N GLY A 23 9.10 6.46 -14.30
CA GLY A 23 8.71 5.06 -14.21
C GLY A 23 7.51 4.77 -13.30
N THR A 24 6.63 5.75 -13.08
CA THR A 24 5.33 5.57 -12.40
C THR A 24 4.25 6.40 -13.11
N PHE A 25 2.99 6.10 -12.86
CA PHE A 25 1.83 6.90 -13.28
C PHE A 25 0.78 6.91 -12.18
N LEU A 26 -0.15 7.88 -12.23
CA LEU A 26 -1.29 7.90 -11.31
C LEU A 26 -2.53 7.26 -11.93
N SER A 27 -3.21 6.42 -11.14
CA SER A 27 -4.52 5.88 -11.48
C SER A 27 -5.55 6.38 -10.46
N PHE A 28 -6.59 7.06 -10.94
CA PHE A 28 -7.57 7.76 -10.11
C PHE A 28 -8.86 6.94 -10.00
N PRO A 29 -9.37 6.65 -8.79
CA PRO A 29 -10.61 5.91 -8.62
C PRO A 29 -11.79 6.69 -9.19
N VAL A 30 -12.53 6.08 -10.13
CA VAL A 30 -13.72 6.75 -10.71
C VAL A 30 -14.85 6.90 -9.68
N THR A 31 -14.90 6.02 -8.67
CA THR A 31 -15.82 6.09 -7.55
C THR A 31 -15.07 6.51 -6.29
N PRO A 32 -15.60 7.43 -5.47
CA PRO A 32 -14.99 7.79 -4.20
C PRO A 32 -14.78 6.55 -3.34
N LEU A 33 -13.54 6.38 -2.88
CA LEU A 33 -13.17 5.35 -1.91
C LEU A 33 -12.93 6.06 -0.59
N ALA A 34 -13.92 6.04 0.29
CA ALA A 34 -13.89 6.70 1.59
C ALA A 34 -13.72 5.67 2.71
N TYR A 35 -12.82 5.97 3.65
CA TYR A 35 -12.50 5.17 4.82
C TYR A 35 -12.50 6.05 6.06
N THR A 36 -12.76 5.48 7.23
CA THR A 36 -12.37 6.13 8.49
C THR A 36 -10.93 5.77 8.86
N LYS A 37 -10.33 6.48 9.82
CA LYS A 37 -9.00 6.11 10.34
C LYS A 37 -9.02 4.67 10.89
N GLU A 38 -10.11 4.31 11.57
CA GLU A 38 -10.33 2.98 12.13
C GLU A 38 -10.51 1.91 11.06
N ASP A 39 -10.97 2.26 9.86
CA ASP A 39 -11.06 1.31 8.75
C ASP A 39 -9.69 1.00 8.12
N LEU A 40 -8.72 1.88 8.30
CA LEU A 40 -7.34 1.72 7.82
C LEU A 40 -6.37 1.29 8.92
N ASP A 41 -6.87 1.06 10.14
CA ASP A 41 -6.10 0.49 11.24
C ASP A 41 -6.26 -1.04 11.28
N PHE A 42 -5.33 -1.73 10.63
CA PHE A 42 -5.36 -3.18 10.49
C PHE A 42 -4.81 -3.93 11.71
N PHE A 43 -4.22 -3.22 12.67
CA PHE A 43 -3.36 -3.83 13.70
C PHE A 43 -3.76 -3.51 15.13
N SER A 44 -4.58 -2.49 15.38
CA SER A 44 -5.17 -2.27 16.71
C SER A 44 -6.22 -3.34 17.01
N GLN A 45 -6.07 -3.99 18.16
CA GLN A 45 -6.92 -5.08 18.60
C GLN A 45 -7.11 -4.97 20.11
N GLU A 46 -8.17 -4.27 20.52
CA GLU A 46 -8.55 -4.19 21.93
C GLU A 46 -9.50 -5.34 22.31
N THR A 47 -10.37 -5.76 21.38
CA THR A 47 -11.35 -6.83 21.57
C THR A 47 -11.37 -7.84 20.43
N GLY A 48 -12.01 -9.00 20.66
CA GLY A 48 -12.20 -10.02 19.62
C GLY A 48 -13.07 -9.55 18.44
N SER A 49 -14.03 -8.65 18.67
CA SER A 49 -14.80 -8.02 17.58
C SER A 49 -13.94 -7.09 16.73
N ASP A 50 -12.98 -6.37 17.33
CA ASP A 50 -12.07 -5.49 16.61
C ASP A 50 -11.11 -6.29 15.73
N LEU A 51 -10.70 -7.48 16.18
CA LEU A 51 -9.93 -8.42 15.37
C LEU A 51 -10.69 -8.86 14.11
N LEU A 52 -11.97 -9.21 14.23
CA LEU A 52 -12.77 -9.60 13.05
C LEU A 52 -12.98 -8.41 12.09
N LYS A 53 -13.25 -7.21 12.63
CA LYS A 53 -13.40 -6.00 11.82
C LYS A 53 -12.10 -5.64 11.11
N SER A 54 -10.97 -5.61 11.83
CA SER A 54 -9.65 -5.30 11.25
C SER A 54 -9.23 -6.31 10.18
N LYS A 55 -9.52 -7.61 10.36
CA LYS A 55 -9.32 -8.62 9.31
C LYS A 55 -10.17 -8.37 8.07
N ALA A 56 -11.46 -8.05 8.23
CA ALA A 56 -12.34 -7.74 7.11
C ALA A 56 -11.87 -6.47 6.37
N ASN A 57 -11.49 -5.44 7.10
CA ASN A 57 -10.95 -4.20 6.55
C ASN A 57 -9.64 -4.43 5.79
N LEU A 58 -8.73 -5.23 6.34
CA LEU A 58 -7.49 -5.62 5.69
C LEU A 58 -7.75 -6.41 4.41
N ALA A 59 -8.72 -7.32 4.41
CA ALA A 59 -9.09 -8.09 3.22
C ALA A 59 -9.65 -7.19 2.11
N ALA A 60 -10.56 -6.26 2.45
CA ALA A 60 -11.12 -5.28 1.52
C ALA A 60 -10.03 -4.38 0.93
N PHE A 61 -9.15 -3.84 1.78
CA PHE A 61 -8.01 -3.03 1.37
C PHE A 61 -7.04 -3.84 0.48
N SER A 62 -6.74 -5.09 0.85
CA SER A 62 -5.87 -5.98 0.07
C SER A 62 -6.45 -6.25 -1.31
N THR A 63 -7.75 -6.47 -1.41
CA THR A 63 -8.46 -6.66 -2.69
C THR A 63 -8.31 -5.43 -3.56
N LEU A 64 -8.53 -4.25 -2.99
CA LEU A 64 -8.42 -2.98 -3.69
C LEU A 64 -7.03 -2.76 -4.28
N VAL A 65 -5.97 -2.86 -3.45
CA VAL A 65 -4.60 -2.49 -3.85
C VAL A 65 -3.90 -3.54 -4.70
N ASN A 66 -4.48 -4.74 -4.83
CA ASN A 66 -3.95 -5.79 -5.70
C ASN A 66 -4.72 -5.94 -7.00
N LEU A 67 -5.78 -5.16 -7.21
CA LEU A 67 -6.41 -5.07 -8.51
C LEU A 67 -5.44 -4.44 -9.51
N ILE A 68 -5.27 -5.08 -10.67
CA ILE A 68 -4.29 -4.66 -11.67
C ILE A 68 -4.78 -3.38 -12.36
N PRO A 69 -4.05 -2.26 -12.26
CA PRO A 69 -4.42 -1.02 -12.94
C PRO A 69 -4.16 -1.13 -14.45
N HIS A 70 -5.09 -0.63 -15.24
CA HIS A 70 -5.00 -0.64 -16.71
C HIS A 70 -4.71 0.73 -17.32
N ASP A 71 -5.10 1.82 -16.66
CA ASP A 71 -4.98 3.18 -17.17
C ASP A 71 -5.03 4.19 -16.01
N GLU A 72 -5.00 5.48 -16.33
CA GLU A 72 -5.17 6.60 -15.42
C GLU A 72 -6.55 6.63 -14.75
N ALA A 73 -7.55 5.96 -15.32
CA ALA A 73 -8.83 5.74 -14.69
C ALA A 73 -8.84 4.36 -14.00
N TRP A 74 -8.93 4.36 -12.67
CA TRP A 74 -9.04 3.13 -11.90
C TRP A 74 -10.49 2.66 -11.89
N LEU A 75 -10.74 1.54 -12.57
CA LEU A 75 -12.03 0.88 -12.68
C LEU A 75 -11.90 -0.57 -12.20
N PRO A 76 -12.67 -1.01 -11.17
CA PRO A 76 -12.65 -2.39 -10.71
C PRO A 76 -13.51 -3.30 -11.60
N THR A 77 -13.39 -3.18 -12.93
CA THR A 77 -14.20 -3.95 -13.88
C THR A 77 -13.71 -5.38 -14.04
N ASP A 78 -12.40 -5.57 -14.02
CA ASP A 78 -11.77 -6.87 -14.17
C ASP A 78 -11.27 -7.37 -12.80
N ALA A 79 -11.82 -8.48 -12.33
CA ALA A 79 -11.41 -9.15 -11.09
C ALA A 79 -10.05 -9.88 -11.25
N ARG A 80 -9.06 -9.19 -11.83
CA ARG A 80 -7.69 -9.67 -11.97
C ARG A 80 -6.83 -9.09 -10.88
N PHE A 81 -6.21 -9.99 -10.14
CA PHE A 81 -5.40 -9.64 -8.98
C PHE A 81 -3.94 -10.00 -9.23
N LEU A 82 -3.05 -9.15 -8.72
CA LEU A 82 -1.61 -9.32 -8.79
C LEU A 82 -1.15 -10.70 -8.28
N TRP A 83 -1.78 -11.22 -7.23
CA TRP A 83 -1.43 -12.54 -6.68
C TRP A 83 -1.80 -13.69 -7.62
N ASN A 84 -2.84 -13.57 -8.44
CA ASN A 84 -3.20 -14.61 -9.41
C ASN A 84 -2.15 -14.70 -10.52
N GLU A 85 -1.68 -13.54 -11.00
CA GLU A 85 -0.64 -13.48 -12.02
C GLU A 85 0.71 -13.95 -11.45
N LEU A 86 1.02 -13.60 -10.20
CA LEU A 86 2.22 -14.09 -9.51
C LEU A 86 2.19 -15.62 -9.30
N GLU A 87 1.07 -16.16 -8.83
CA GLU A 87 0.89 -17.61 -8.66
C GLU A 87 1.11 -18.35 -9.99
N TYR A 88 0.51 -17.83 -11.07
CA TYR A 88 0.67 -18.39 -12.40
C TYR A 88 2.14 -18.38 -12.84
N VAL A 89 2.85 -17.25 -12.67
CA VAL A 89 4.29 -17.16 -13.00
C VAL A 89 5.09 -18.19 -12.22
N LEU A 90 4.90 -18.26 -10.90
CA LEU A 90 5.65 -19.17 -10.03
C LEU A 90 5.38 -20.66 -10.34
N ARG A 91 4.18 -20.98 -10.83
CA ARG A 91 3.78 -22.33 -11.21
C ARG A 91 4.30 -22.74 -12.60
N GLU A 92 4.14 -21.87 -13.59
CA GLU A 92 4.39 -22.20 -15.01
C GLU A 92 5.78 -21.80 -15.52
N GLY A 93 6.54 -21.03 -14.72
CA GLY A 93 7.86 -20.53 -15.08
C GLY A 93 8.90 -21.64 -15.22
N ARG A 94 9.59 -21.65 -16.36
CA ARG A 94 10.78 -22.48 -16.63
C ARG A 94 12.03 -21.63 -16.43
N LEU A 95 12.99 -22.16 -15.70
CA LEU A 95 14.19 -21.44 -15.28
C LEU A 95 15.38 -21.79 -16.17
N ALA A 96 16.25 -20.83 -16.39
CA ALA A 96 17.59 -21.07 -16.90
C ALA A 96 18.47 -21.81 -15.87
N SER A 97 19.58 -22.37 -16.34
CA SER A 97 20.58 -23.04 -15.51
C SER A 97 21.38 -22.05 -14.66
N SER A 98 21.78 -22.47 -13.46
CA SER A 98 22.63 -21.68 -12.57
C SER A 98 24.05 -21.55 -13.12
N THR A 99 24.63 -20.35 -12.99
CA THR A 99 25.99 -20.01 -13.42
C THR A 99 26.81 -19.34 -12.31
N ARG A 100 26.26 -19.20 -11.10
CA ARG A 100 26.90 -18.50 -9.98
C ARG A 100 28.12 -19.28 -9.45
N THR A 101 29.27 -18.60 -9.30
CA THR A 101 30.48 -19.22 -8.72
C THR A 101 30.44 -19.22 -7.18
N PRO A 102 31.32 -19.97 -6.49
CA PRO A 102 31.41 -19.93 -5.02
C PRO A 102 31.74 -18.55 -4.47
N GLU A 103 32.61 -17.78 -5.13
CA GLU A 103 32.97 -16.41 -4.73
C GLU A 103 31.77 -15.47 -4.87
N GLU A 104 31.01 -15.62 -5.95
CA GLU A 104 29.77 -14.90 -6.16
C GLU A 104 28.69 -15.28 -5.14
N GLU A 105 28.66 -16.53 -4.68
CA GLU A 105 27.76 -16.95 -3.61
C GLU A 105 28.11 -16.26 -2.29
N VAL A 106 29.40 -16.16 -1.93
CA VAL A 106 29.82 -15.39 -0.75
C VAL A 106 29.37 -13.92 -0.87
N ALA A 107 29.61 -13.31 -2.03
CA ALA A 107 29.19 -11.94 -2.31
C ALA A 107 27.66 -11.77 -2.25
N TYR A 108 26.89 -12.75 -2.70
CA TYR A 108 25.43 -12.75 -2.58
C TYR A 108 24.98 -12.80 -1.13
N GLN A 109 25.58 -13.69 -0.32
CA GLN A 109 25.26 -13.82 1.10
C GLN A 109 25.63 -12.57 1.90
N GLU A 110 26.75 -11.92 1.59
CA GLU A 110 27.13 -10.63 2.19
C GLU A 110 26.11 -9.54 1.88
N ALA A 111 25.68 -9.42 0.62
CA ALA A 111 24.64 -8.49 0.22
C ALA A 111 23.30 -8.80 0.92
N LEU A 112 22.92 -10.09 0.98
CA LEU A 112 21.70 -10.53 1.66
C LEU A 112 21.74 -10.19 3.15
N ALA A 113 22.87 -10.35 3.84
CA ALA A 113 23.02 -10.02 5.26
C ALA A 113 22.88 -8.51 5.55
N VAL A 114 23.25 -7.65 4.60
CA VAL A 114 22.98 -6.20 4.68
C VAL A 114 21.48 -5.92 4.56
N LEU A 115 20.77 -6.66 3.70
CA LEU A 115 19.38 -6.40 3.37
C LEU A 115 18.39 -7.04 4.34
N LYS A 116 18.70 -8.25 4.83
CA LYS A 116 17.78 -9.11 5.55
C LYS A 116 18.43 -9.73 6.79
N VAL A 117 17.61 -9.96 7.81
CA VAL A 117 17.99 -10.71 9.01
C VAL A 117 16.90 -11.75 9.33
N PRO A 118 17.26 -12.89 9.94
CA PRO A 118 16.26 -13.82 10.45
C PRO A 118 15.38 -13.14 11.52
N GLY A 119 14.08 -13.18 11.32
CA GLY A 119 13.06 -12.66 12.24
C GLY A 119 12.42 -13.75 13.09
N GLU A 120 11.38 -13.37 13.82
CA GLU A 120 10.57 -14.31 14.60
C GLU A 120 9.96 -15.38 13.67
N GLY A 121 10.11 -16.65 14.03
CA GLY A 121 9.67 -17.78 13.20
C GLY A 121 10.62 -18.14 12.05
N GLY A 122 11.85 -17.59 12.02
CA GLY A 122 12.88 -17.95 11.03
C GLY A 122 12.72 -17.29 9.66
N LEU A 123 11.79 -16.34 9.54
CA LEU A 123 11.51 -15.65 8.28
C LEU A 123 12.44 -14.47 8.10
N LEU A 124 12.94 -14.27 6.87
CA LEU A 124 13.77 -13.12 6.56
C LEU A 124 12.95 -11.82 6.64
N GLN A 125 13.43 -10.87 7.44
CA GLN A 125 12.86 -9.54 7.61
C GLN A 125 13.87 -8.47 7.20
N ASP A 126 13.40 -7.26 6.94
CA ASP A 126 14.27 -6.13 6.62
C ASP A 126 15.27 -5.89 7.77
N SER A 127 16.56 -5.78 7.43
CA SER A 127 17.60 -5.52 8.42
C SER A 127 17.38 -4.18 9.14
N PRO A 128 17.97 -3.96 10.33
CA PRO A 128 17.95 -2.64 10.96
C PRO A 128 18.40 -1.52 10.02
N LYS A 129 19.43 -1.75 9.19
CA LYS A 129 19.92 -0.78 8.20
C LYS A 129 18.86 -0.46 7.15
N VAL A 130 18.18 -1.48 6.61
CA VAL A 130 17.11 -1.28 5.62
C VAL A 130 15.92 -0.54 6.21
N ARG A 131 15.57 -0.78 7.48
CA ARG A 131 14.51 -0.03 8.17
C ARG A 131 14.86 1.45 8.29
N VAL A 132 16.06 1.80 8.74
CA VAL A 132 16.52 3.19 8.82
C VAL A 132 16.60 3.82 7.41
N TYR A 133 17.12 3.09 6.43
CA TYR A 133 17.10 3.50 5.02
C TYR A 133 15.70 3.89 4.55
N ASN A 134 14.68 3.07 4.85
CA ASN A 134 13.31 3.32 4.43
C ASN A 134 12.71 4.54 5.15
N GLN A 135 13.09 4.78 6.41
CA GLN A 135 12.65 5.96 7.17
C GLN A 135 13.14 7.27 6.54
N TYR A 136 14.43 7.36 6.19
CA TYR A 136 14.98 8.54 5.51
C TYR A 136 14.48 8.66 4.07
N LYS A 137 14.35 7.54 3.35
CA LYS A 137 13.73 7.52 2.01
C LYS A 137 12.34 8.16 2.04
N ASP A 138 11.49 7.77 2.99
CA ASP A 138 10.14 8.31 3.09
C ASP A 138 10.13 9.79 3.48
N ALA A 139 11.00 10.19 4.41
CA ALA A 139 11.14 11.60 4.78
C ALA A 139 11.54 12.47 3.57
N TYR A 140 12.49 12.00 2.76
CA TYR A 140 12.91 12.65 1.52
C TYR A 140 11.76 12.72 0.50
N ILE A 141 11.05 11.61 0.26
CA ILE A 141 9.92 11.56 -0.68
C ILE A 141 8.81 12.53 -0.27
N MET A 142 8.51 12.63 1.03
CA MET A 142 7.50 13.57 1.52
C MET A 142 7.93 15.03 1.34
N ALA A 143 9.19 15.35 1.64
CA ALA A 143 9.72 16.69 1.41
C ALA A 143 9.74 17.06 -0.09
N GLU A 144 9.95 16.08 -0.96
CA GLU A 144 9.87 16.27 -2.42
C GLU A 144 8.44 16.55 -2.86
N GLN A 145 7.45 15.81 -2.34
CA GLN A 145 6.02 16.09 -2.60
C GLN A 145 5.60 17.48 -2.07
N GLU A 146 6.06 17.85 -0.87
CA GLU A 146 5.83 19.19 -0.30
C GLU A 146 6.44 20.29 -1.20
N PHE A 147 7.67 20.08 -1.69
CA PHE A 147 8.32 20.99 -2.63
C PHE A 147 7.55 21.10 -3.96
N MET A 148 7.13 19.97 -4.55
CA MET A 148 6.42 19.97 -5.83
C MET A 148 5.03 20.61 -5.72
N GLU A 149 4.33 20.41 -4.61
CA GLU A 149 3.09 21.11 -4.30
C GLU A 149 3.35 22.62 -4.19
N ALA A 150 4.38 23.01 -3.42
CA ALA A 150 4.74 24.39 -3.21
C ALA A 150 5.11 25.10 -4.50
N ARG A 151 5.87 24.41 -5.35
CA ARG A 151 6.31 24.88 -6.65
C ARG A 151 5.14 25.11 -7.59
N SER A 152 4.22 24.14 -7.67
CA SER A 152 3.01 24.26 -8.49
C SER A 152 2.21 25.51 -8.11
N THR A 153 2.07 25.80 -6.81
CA THR A 153 1.37 27.00 -6.33
C THR A 153 2.17 28.28 -6.51
N GLY A 154 3.45 28.30 -6.17
CA GLY A 154 4.30 29.49 -6.27
C GLY A 154 4.54 29.95 -7.71
N GLU A 155 4.68 29.01 -8.66
CA GLU A 155 4.83 29.33 -10.08
C GLU A 155 3.51 29.80 -10.73
N ALA A 156 2.37 29.34 -10.22
CA ALA A 156 1.03 29.69 -10.72
C ALA A 156 0.41 30.93 -10.07
N ALA A 157 1.06 31.53 -9.07
CA ALA A 157 0.59 32.77 -8.44
C ALA A 157 0.40 33.88 -9.49
N GLU A 158 -0.64 34.71 -9.38
CA GLU A 158 -0.84 35.83 -10.30
C GLU A 158 -0.03 37.07 -9.90
N ASP A 159 0.18 37.27 -8.60
CA ASP A 159 0.94 38.40 -8.07
C ASP A 159 2.45 38.21 -8.26
N GLU A 160 3.08 39.17 -8.94
CA GLU A 160 4.54 39.20 -9.13
C GLU A 160 5.30 39.26 -7.81
N SER A 161 4.71 39.83 -6.75
CA SER A 161 5.33 39.86 -5.43
C SER A 161 5.40 38.46 -4.79
N GLU A 162 4.35 37.65 -4.96
CA GLU A 162 4.30 36.26 -4.50
C GLU A 162 5.23 35.37 -5.32
N LYS A 163 5.27 35.51 -6.65
CA LYS A 163 6.23 34.79 -7.50
C LYS A 163 7.67 35.12 -7.12
N LYS A 164 7.96 36.38 -6.82
CA LYS A 164 9.29 36.81 -6.39
C LYS A 164 9.64 36.20 -5.03
N HIS A 165 8.71 36.22 -4.08
CA HIS A 165 8.89 35.57 -2.77
C HIS A 165 9.16 34.06 -2.91
N TRP A 166 8.38 33.39 -3.76
CA TRP A 166 8.60 31.97 -4.07
C TRP A 166 10.03 31.71 -4.55
N ARG A 167 10.49 32.46 -5.56
CA ARG A 167 11.84 32.27 -6.16
C ARG A 167 12.99 32.62 -5.21
N GLU A 168 12.83 33.68 -4.42
CA GLU A 168 13.93 34.23 -3.60
C GLU A 168 13.99 33.64 -2.18
N VAL A 169 12.88 33.13 -1.65
CA VAL A 169 12.77 32.68 -0.26
C VAL A 169 12.33 31.23 -0.16
N ASP A 170 11.15 30.89 -0.66
CA ASP A 170 10.56 29.56 -0.43
C ASP A 170 11.30 28.46 -1.19
N GLU A 171 11.52 28.62 -2.50
CA GLU A 171 12.19 27.63 -3.34
C GLU A 171 13.61 27.29 -2.81
N PRO A 172 14.48 28.26 -2.49
CA PRO A 172 15.78 27.96 -1.88
C PRO A 172 15.66 27.20 -0.54
N ALA A 173 14.67 27.54 0.30
CA ALA A 173 14.45 26.87 1.58
C ALA A 173 14.03 25.40 1.38
N PHE A 174 13.12 25.12 0.44
CA PHE A 174 12.74 23.74 0.09
C PHE A 174 13.92 22.95 -0.48
N ARG A 175 14.71 23.56 -1.38
CA ARG A 175 15.91 22.92 -1.94
C ARG A 175 16.97 22.62 -0.88
N ALA A 176 17.17 23.53 0.08
CA ALA A 176 18.05 23.30 1.21
C ALA A 176 17.56 22.11 2.06
N LYS A 177 16.27 22.07 2.41
CA LYS A 177 15.66 20.93 3.14
C LYS A 177 15.85 19.60 2.40
N LEU A 178 15.64 19.56 1.08
CA LEU A 178 15.84 18.35 0.28
C LEU A 178 17.30 17.90 0.29
N LYS A 179 18.25 18.83 0.15
CA LYS A 179 19.68 18.54 0.21
C LYS A 179 20.09 18.00 1.58
N ASP A 180 19.58 18.59 2.65
CA ASP A 180 19.87 18.15 4.02
C ASP A 180 19.32 16.75 4.28
N LEU A 181 18.09 16.46 3.85
CA LEU A 181 17.50 15.12 3.95
C LEU A 181 18.24 14.09 3.09
N ASP A 182 18.72 14.45 1.90
CA ASP A 182 19.52 13.54 1.07
C ASP A 182 20.87 13.22 1.73
N ASN A 183 21.54 14.24 2.30
CA ASN A 183 22.77 14.05 3.05
C ASN A 183 22.56 13.15 4.28
N GLN A 184 21.48 13.38 5.04
CA GLN A 184 21.14 12.52 6.18
C GLN A 184 20.81 11.10 5.72
N TRP A 185 20.10 10.93 4.61
CA TRP A 185 19.84 9.60 4.06
C TRP A 185 21.12 8.87 3.67
N ILE A 186 22.10 9.59 3.10
CA ILE A 186 23.41 9.03 2.77
C ILE A 186 24.18 8.64 4.02
N LEU A 187 24.30 9.55 5.00
CA LEU A 187 25.17 9.41 6.17
C LEU A 187 24.56 8.54 7.27
N GLU A 188 23.31 8.79 7.62
CA GLU A 188 22.60 8.16 8.74
C GLU A 188 21.63 7.07 8.24
N GLY A 189 21.10 7.24 7.03
CA GLY A 189 20.18 6.30 6.39
C GLY A 189 20.82 5.18 5.59
N TYR A 190 22.15 5.07 5.58
CA TYR A 190 22.88 4.01 4.85
C TYR A 190 22.52 3.91 3.36
N LYS A 191 22.15 5.03 2.70
CA LYS A 191 21.65 5.03 1.31
C LYS A 191 22.56 4.26 0.35
N ASN A 192 23.85 4.55 0.40
CA ASN A 192 24.83 3.96 -0.52
C ASN A 192 25.03 2.47 -0.26
N GLU A 193 25.20 2.08 1.01
CA GLU A 193 25.42 0.68 1.39
C GLU A 193 24.23 -0.21 0.99
N VAL A 194 23.00 0.23 1.30
CA VAL A 194 21.79 -0.51 0.95
C VAL A 194 21.59 -0.59 -0.56
N ASN A 195 21.89 0.49 -1.31
CA ASN A 195 21.76 0.48 -2.78
C ASN A 195 22.79 -0.44 -3.45
N ILE A 196 24.03 -0.44 -2.97
CA ILE A 196 25.08 -1.36 -3.44
C ILE A 196 24.64 -2.81 -3.16
N ALA A 197 24.23 -3.11 -1.93
CA ALA A 197 23.76 -4.45 -1.56
C ALA A 197 22.56 -4.90 -2.40
N ARG A 198 21.58 -4.02 -2.66
CA ARG A 198 20.44 -4.34 -3.56
C ARG A 198 20.89 -4.65 -4.98
N SER A 199 21.77 -3.84 -5.54
CA SER A 199 22.27 -4.06 -6.91
C SER A 199 23.04 -5.38 -7.01
N GLN A 200 23.89 -5.66 -6.03
CA GLN A 200 24.65 -6.92 -5.95
C GLN A 200 23.73 -8.13 -5.77
N TYR A 201 22.76 -8.05 -4.84
CA TYR A 201 21.73 -9.07 -4.64
C TYR A 201 20.96 -9.37 -5.94
N GLN A 202 20.52 -8.35 -6.68
CA GLN A 202 19.80 -8.51 -7.95
C GLN A 202 20.66 -9.14 -9.04
N ASN A 203 21.86 -8.62 -9.25
CA ASN A 203 22.78 -9.09 -10.30
C ASN A 203 23.22 -10.54 -10.06
N LEU A 204 23.53 -10.90 -8.81
CA LEU A 204 23.94 -12.25 -8.46
C LEU A 204 22.75 -13.19 -8.35
N GLY A 205 21.59 -12.71 -7.86
CA GLY A 205 20.28 -13.38 -7.88
C GLY A 205 20.00 -14.02 -9.23
N ALA A 206 20.13 -13.21 -10.29
CA ALA A 206 19.93 -13.67 -11.67
C ALA A 206 20.85 -14.80 -12.14
N LYS A 207 22.00 -15.01 -11.48
CA LYS A 207 22.95 -16.10 -11.77
C LYS A 207 22.61 -17.43 -11.07
N SER A 208 21.71 -17.43 -10.08
CA SER A 208 21.13 -18.66 -9.52
C SER A 208 19.60 -18.63 -9.60
N PRO A 209 19.05 -18.91 -10.79
CA PRO A 209 17.61 -18.89 -11.03
C PRO A 209 16.82 -19.76 -10.05
N THR A 210 17.25 -21.00 -9.81
CA THR A 210 16.55 -21.95 -8.94
C THR A 210 16.45 -21.46 -7.49
N ILE A 211 17.56 -20.99 -6.91
CA ILE A 211 17.58 -20.50 -5.52
C ILE A 211 16.68 -19.28 -5.38
N THR A 212 16.84 -18.30 -6.28
CA THR A 212 16.02 -17.07 -6.28
C THR A 212 14.53 -17.39 -6.46
N TRP A 213 14.20 -18.34 -7.34
CA TRP A 213 12.83 -18.78 -7.56
C TRP A 213 12.23 -19.49 -6.35
N ASP A 214 13.01 -20.34 -5.67
CA ASP A 214 12.59 -21.02 -4.44
C ASP A 214 12.39 -20.03 -3.29
N GLU A 215 13.20 -18.98 -3.20
CA GLU A 215 12.98 -17.87 -2.25
C GLU A 215 11.66 -17.14 -2.51
N TRP A 216 11.34 -16.84 -3.79
CA TRP A 216 10.07 -16.22 -4.15
C TRP A 216 8.88 -17.16 -3.86
N LYS A 217 8.98 -18.44 -4.21
CA LYS A 217 7.97 -19.46 -3.86
C LYS A 217 7.79 -19.58 -2.34
N GLY A 218 8.87 -19.57 -1.58
CA GLY A 218 8.83 -19.65 -0.11
C GLY A 218 8.21 -18.41 0.55
N SER A 219 8.27 -17.27 -0.13
CA SER A 219 7.63 -16.01 0.26
C SER A 219 6.17 -15.92 -0.17
N PHE A 220 5.76 -16.69 -1.18
CA PHE A 220 4.39 -16.79 -1.67
C PHE A 220 3.79 -18.17 -1.36
N ASN A 221 3.51 -18.43 -0.08
CA ASN A 221 2.88 -19.69 0.32
C ASN A 221 1.38 -19.48 0.56
N GLN A 222 0.54 -20.01 -0.31
CA GLN A 222 -0.92 -19.84 -0.24
C GLN A 222 -1.49 -20.27 1.12
N ASP A 223 -1.01 -21.36 1.71
CA ASP A 223 -1.55 -21.89 2.98
C ASP A 223 -1.17 -21.03 4.19
N LEU A 224 -0.05 -20.29 4.10
CA LEU A 224 0.49 -19.51 5.22
C LEU A 224 0.29 -18.00 5.08
N ASP A 225 0.26 -17.52 3.85
CA ASP A 225 0.31 -16.11 3.50
C ASP A 225 -1.02 -15.58 2.95
N SER A 226 -2.02 -16.45 2.74
CA SER A 226 -3.38 -16.03 2.39
C SER A 226 -4.31 -16.01 3.60
N GLU A 227 -5.39 -15.24 3.51
CA GLU A 227 -6.52 -15.26 4.43
C GLU A 227 -7.78 -15.57 3.63
N THR A 228 -8.61 -16.46 4.15
CA THR A 228 -9.93 -16.71 3.58
C THR A 228 -10.96 -15.88 4.33
N THR A 229 -11.71 -15.06 3.60
CA THR A 229 -12.78 -14.26 4.16
C THR A 229 -13.95 -15.15 4.58
N ALA A 230 -14.47 -14.93 5.79
CA ALA A 230 -15.48 -15.79 6.39
C ALA A 230 -16.86 -15.69 5.70
N GLN A 231 -17.11 -14.64 4.92
CA GLN A 231 -18.43 -14.37 4.33
C GLN A 231 -18.63 -15.04 2.96
N ASP A 232 -17.58 -15.09 2.15
CA ASP A 232 -17.64 -15.46 0.73
C ASP A 232 -16.59 -16.52 0.33
N ASN A 233 -15.80 -17.02 1.30
CA ASN A 233 -14.74 -17.98 1.06
C ASN A 233 -13.73 -17.50 0.00
N PHE A 234 -13.56 -16.18 -0.10
CA PHE A 234 -12.65 -15.54 -1.03
C PHE A 234 -11.26 -15.48 -0.40
N THR A 235 -10.26 -15.95 -1.15
CA THR A 235 -8.88 -15.97 -0.70
C THR A 235 -8.20 -14.65 -1.07
N VAL A 236 -7.73 -13.93 -0.06
CA VAL A 236 -6.98 -12.68 -0.22
C VAL A 236 -5.54 -12.86 0.25
N PHE A 237 -4.61 -12.16 -0.39
CA PHE A 237 -3.24 -12.05 0.10
C PHE A 237 -3.06 -10.71 0.84
N PRO A 238 -2.92 -10.72 2.18
CA PRO A 238 -2.89 -9.52 2.98
C PRO A 238 -1.81 -8.53 2.51
N SER A 239 -2.23 -7.29 2.36
CA SER A 239 -1.41 -6.16 1.93
C SER A 239 -1.74 -4.97 2.79
N SER A 240 -0.73 -4.24 3.25
CA SER A 240 -0.90 -3.03 4.07
C SER A 240 -0.20 -1.84 3.41
N PHE A 241 -0.06 -0.75 4.14
CA PHE A 241 0.74 0.38 3.71
C PHE A 241 1.78 0.74 4.78
N THR A 242 2.83 1.43 4.35
CA THR A 242 3.91 1.94 5.18
C THR A 242 4.25 3.37 4.72
N PRO A 243 4.58 4.30 5.62
CA PRO A 243 4.80 4.11 7.06
C PRO A 243 3.49 3.96 7.84
N SER A 244 3.55 3.34 9.02
CA SER A 244 2.37 3.06 9.84
C SER A 244 1.71 4.33 10.40
N ASN A 245 2.47 5.43 10.50
CA ASN A 245 1.96 6.73 10.93
C ASN A 245 1.51 7.64 9.76
N ALA A 246 1.32 7.09 8.55
CA ALA A 246 0.91 7.89 7.38
C ALA A 246 -0.42 8.64 7.59
N LEU A 247 -1.27 8.18 8.52
CA LEU A 247 -2.57 8.79 8.83
C LEU A 247 -2.58 9.65 10.10
N GLU A 248 -1.44 9.79 10.78
CA GLU A 248 -1.32 10.64 11.97
C GLU A 248 -1.28 12.14 11.62
N GLU A 249 -1.69 13.02 12.54
CA GLU A 249 -1.89 14.45 12.27
C GLU A 249 -0.64 15.13 11.66
N GLY A 250 0.56 14.73 12.07
CA GLY A 250 1.82 15.28 11.55
C GLY A 250 2.23 14.78 10.16
N SER A 251 1.49 13.85 9.55
CA SER A 251 1.80 13.28 8.22
C SER A 251 1.05 13.98 7.09
N TRP A 252 0.10 14.86 7.41
CA TRP A 252 -0.78 15.53 6.47
C TRP A 252 -0.19 16.86 6.02
N ASN A 253 -0.15 17.07 4.70
CA ASN A 253 0.31 18.31 4.08
C ASN A 253 -0.87 19.03 3.41
N PRO A 254 -0.89 20.37 3.42
CA PRO A 254 -1.91 21.12 2.71
C PRO A 254 -1.77 20.93 1.20
N PHE A 255 -2.90 20.97 0.51
CA PHE A 255 -3.00 20.96 -0.95
C PHE A 255 -4.12 21.90 -1.35
N SER A 256 -3.80 22.95 -2.10
CA SER A 256 -4.79 23.92 -2.57
C SER A 256 -4.82 24.00 -4.09
N LEU A 257 -5.99 24.33 -4.63
CA LEU A 257 -6.21 24.68 -6.02
C LEU A 257 -7.00 25.98 -6.04
N SER A 258 -6.36 27.05 -6.48
CA SER A 258 -6.98 28.34 -6.77
C SER A 258 -7.60 28.36 -8.17
N GLU A 259 -8.45 29.35 -8.44
CA GLU A 259 -9.05 29.56 -9.75
C GLU A 259 -8.00 29.73 -10.86
N ALA A 260 -6.94 30.50 -10.61
CA ALA A 260 -5.84 30.72 -11.54
C ALA A 260 -5.07 29.42 -11.83
N GLU A 261 -4.81 28.61 -10.79
CA GLU A 261 -4.21 27.28 -10.94
C GLU A 261 -5.12 26.35 -11.74
N ILE A 262 -6.44 26.33 -11.47
CA ILE A 262 -7.39 25.48 -12.20
C ILE A 262 -7.33 25.76 -13.70
N LYS A 263 -7.37 27.04 -14.08
CA LYS A 263 -7.28 27.44 -15.50
C LYS A 263 -5.96 27.01 -16.14
N THR A 264 -4.85 27.20 -15.44
CA THR A 264 -3.50 26.85 -15.93
C THR A 264 -3.38 25.33 -16.11
N LEU A 265 -3.76 24.56 -15.09
CA LEU A 265 -3.65 23.10 -15.09
C LEU A 265 -4.55 22.44 -16.14
N VAL A 266 -5.75 22.98 -16.38
CA VAL A 266 -6.63 22.48 -17.44
C VAL A 266 -6.01 22.70 -18.81
N ASN A 267 -5.38 23.86 -19.05
CA ASN A 267 -4.73 24.14 -20.33
C ASN A 267 -3.47 23.29 -20.57
N GLU A 268 -2.74 22.96 -19.51
CA GLU A 268 -1.55 22.10 -19.55
C GLU A 268 -1.88 20.61 -19.56
N ALA A 269 -3.14 20.24 -19.32
CA ALA A 269 -3.55 18.85 -19.27
C ALA A 269 -3.39 18.17 -20.66
N PRO A 270 -2.89 16.92 -20.68
CA PRO A 270 -2.87 16.07 -21.87
C PRO A 270 -4.21 16.05 -22.62
N ALA A 271 -4.15 15.98 -23.96
CA ALA A 271 -5.34 16.10 -24.81
C ALA A 271 -6.37 14.99 -24.56
N ASP A 272 -5.89 13.77 -24.33
CA ASP A 272 -6.70 12.60 -23.95
C ASP A 272 -7.47 12.82 -22.64
N LEU A 273 -6.83 13.41 -21.62
CA LEU A 273 -7.51 13.77 -20.38
C LEU A 273 -8.53 14.90 -20.58
N ARG A 274 -8.21 15.93 -21.37
CA ARG A 274 -9.16 17.02 -21.67
C ARG A 274 -10.41 16.51 -22.37
N GLU A 275 -10.25 15.60 -23.33
CA GLU A 275 -11.36 14.96 -24.05
C GLU A 275 -12.24 14.15 -23.09
N ARG A 276 -11.63 13.32 -22.24
CA ARG A 276 -12.33 12.48 -21.24
C ARG A 276 -13.18 13.27 -20.26
N PHE A 277 -12.74 14.47 -19.87
CA PHE A 277 -13.49 15.34 -18.95
C PHE A 277 -14.38 16.37 -19.65
N SER A 278 -14.44 16.33 -21.00
CA SER A 278 -15.17 17.28 -21.83
C SER A 278 -14.88 18.72 -21.41
N ALA A 279 -13.60 19.02 -21.22
CA ALA A 279 -13.13 20.24 -20.59
C ALA A 279 -13.08 21.44 -21.56
N ASP A 280 -13.07 21.18 -22.86
CA ASP A 280 -12.96 22.23 -23.87
C ASP A 280 -14.18 23.17 -23.86
N GLY A 281 -13.90 24.47 -23.75
CA GLY A 281 -14.91 25.54 -23.83
C GLY A 281 -15.80 25.71 -22.59
N LYS A 282 -15.51 25.03 -21.47
CA LYS A 282 -16.27 25.18 -20.21
C LYS A 282 -15.46 25.91 -19.15
N GLU A 283 -16.11 26.81 -18.43
CA GLU A 283 -15.55 27.42 -17.22
C GLU A 283 -15.94 26.62 -15.98
N SER A 284 -15.03 26.54 -15.01
CA SER A 284 -15.36 25.96 -13.70
C SER A 284 -16.32 26.87 -12.93
N THR A 285 -17.26 26.24 -12.23
CA THR A 285 -18.16 26.90 -11.28
C THR A 285 -17.54 27.07 -9.89
N MET A 286 -16.34 26.54 -9.68
CA MET A 286 -15.62 26.60 -8.41
C MET A 286 -14.54 27.68 -8.44
N LYS A 287 -14.35 28.32 -7.29
CA LYS A 287 -13.31 29.30 -7.03
C LYS A 287 -12.05 28.64 -6.45
N SER A 288 -12.23 27.69 -5.53
CA SER A 288 -11.09 27.01 -4.92
C SER A 288 -11.45 25.61 -4.40
N VAL A 289 -10.45 24.76 -4.32
CA VAL A 289 -10.50 23.48 -3.59
C VAL A 289 -9.29 23.39 -2.67
N THR A 290 -9.51 23.07 -1.41
CA THR A 290 -8.44 22.81 -0.45
C THR A 290 -8.65 21.47 0.21
N LEU A 291 -7.58 20.71 0.39
CA LEU A 291 -7.57 19.45 1.12
C LEU A 291 -6.24 19.27 1.84
N GLU A 292 -6.16 18.26 2.68
CA GLU A 292 -4.89 17.76 3.19
C GLU A 292 -4.59 16.39 2.56
N PHE A 293 -3.33 16.13 2.22
CA PHE A 293 -2.90 14.84 1.67
C PHE A 293 -1.81 14.17 2.49
N SER A 294 -1.73 12.86 2.37
CA SER A 294 -0.62 12.04 2.83
C SER A 294 -0.41 10.90 1.84
N SER A 295 0.82 10.43 1.66
CA SER A 295 1.10 9.27 0.80
C SER A 295 1.73 8.13 1.60
N ALA A 296 1.47 6.90 1.17
CA ALA A 296 2.03 5.69 1.79
C ALA A 296 2.32 4.63 0.72
N ALA A 297 3.47 3.96 0.84
CA ALA A 297 3.83 2.84 -0.01
C ALA A 297 3.03 1.59 0.35
N ILE A 298 2.60 0.81 -0.64
CA ILE A 298 1.95 -0.47 -0.41
C ILE A 298 2.99 -1.52 -0.03
N LYS A 299 2.74 -2.22 1.08
CA LYS A 299 3.58 -3.30 1.56
C LYS A 299 2.87 -4.64 1.35
N ARG A 300 3.59 -5.55 0.69
CA ARG A 300 3.20 -6.94 0.45
C ARG A 300 4.34 -7.82 0.92
N SER A 301 4.09 -8.69 1.89
CA SER A 301 5.11 -9.64 2.36
C SER A 301 5.32 -10.79 1.38
N TRP A 302 4.32 -11.05 0.55
CA TRP A 302 4.24 -12.19 -0.37
C TRP A 302 4.66 -11.85 -1.82
N PHE A 303 4.97 -10.58 -2.10
CA PHE A 303 5.26 -10.11 -3.46
C PHE A 303 6.64 -9.50 -3.57
N ASP A 304 7.44 -10.04 -4.49
CA ASP A 304 8.67 -9.43 -4.98
C ASP A 304 8.50 -9.06 -6.45
N SER A 305 8.57 -7.77 -6.77
CA SER A 305 8.40 -7.29 -8.14
C SER A 305 9.54 -7.68 -9.07
N GLU A 306 10.70 -8.07 -8.54
CA GLU A 306 11.85 -8.47 -9.35
C GLU A 306 11.58 -9.72 -10.18
N ILE A 307 10.59 -10.55 -9.78
CA ILE A 307 10.15 -11.69 -10.60
C ILE A 307 9.75 -11.23 -12.01
N PHE A 308 8.98 -10.14 -12.12
CA PHE A 308 8.51 -9.63 -13.42
C PHE A 308 9.60 -8.90 -14.22
N ARG A 309 10.75 -8.61 -13.62
CA ARG A 309 11.90 -7.98 -14.29
C ARG A 309 12.99 -8.99 -14.65
N SER A 310 12.90 -10.19 -14.09
CA SER A 310 13.93 -11.19 -14.20
C SER A 310 13.91 -11.87 -15.56
N ARG A 311 15.08 -11.98 -16.17
CA ARG A 311 15.26 -12.49 -17.53
C ARG A 311 15.70 -13.95 -17.57
N PHE A 312 15.80 -14.60 -16.41
CA PHE A 312 16.23 -16.00 -16.27
C PHE A 312 15.08 -17.00 -16.23
N TRP A 313 13.83 -16.56 -16.37
CA TRP A 313 12.68 -17.43 -16.49
C TRP A 313 11.86 -17.11 -17.75
N ARG A 314 11.12 -18.11 -18.25
CA ARG A 314 10.19 -17.98 -19.38
C ARG A 314 8.96 -18.83 -19.15
N LEU A 315 7.88 -18.52 -19.86
CA LEU A 315 6.71 -19.39 -19.92
C LEU A 315 6.87 -20.47 -20.99
N SER A 316 6.20 -21.60 -20.78
CA SER A 316 6.04 -22.62 -21.82
C SER A 316 5.19 -22.09 -22.98
N ASP A 317 4.18 -21.29 -22.65
CA ASP A 317 3.30 -20.61 -23.60
C ASP A 317 3.88 -19.23 -23.94
N SER A 318 4.41 -19.09 -25.17
CA SER A 318 4.98 -17.82 -25.63
C SER A 318 3.94 -16.78 -26.02
N THR A 319 2.64 -17.11 -26.00
CA THR A 319 1.56 -16.16 -26.30
C THR A 319 1.13 -15.34 -25.08
N LYS A 320 1.40 -15.85 -23.88
CA LYS A 320 1.08 -15.20 -22.62
C LYS A 320 2.10 -14.08 -22.33
N VAL A 321 1.61 -12.84 -22.30
CA VAL A 321 2.41 -11.63 -22.05
C VAL A 321 1.78 -10.86 -20.90
N PHE A 322 2.53 -10.67 -19.81
CA PHE A 322 2.09 -9.86 -18.67
C PHE A 322 2.23 -8.38 -18.96
N SER A 323 3.33 -7.98 -19.60
CA SER A 323 3.53 -6.62 -20.08
C SER A 323 4.38 -6.65 -21.34
N ASP A 324 4.06 -5.82 -22.31
CA ASP A 324 4.86 -5.59 -23.52
C ASP A 324 6.02 -4.60 -23.29
N GLY A 325 6.03 -3.89 -22.16
CA GLY A 325 7.00 -2.83 -21.85
C GLY A 325 6.80 -1.54 -22.65
N GLY A 326 5.65 -1.35 -23.30
CA GLY A 326 5.29 -0.15 -24.04
C GLY A 326 4.95 1.06 -23.16
N SER A 327 4.57 2.17 -23.79
CA SER A 327 4.09 3.38 -23.13
C SER A 327 2.85 3.93 -23.83
N PRO A 328 1.63 3.64 -23.34
CA PRO A 328 1.33 2.84 -22.14
C PRO A 328 1.61 1.33 -22.32
N PRO A 329 1.94 0.60 -21.24
CA PRO A 329 2.15 -0.85 -21.31
C PRO A 329 0.83 -1.61 -21.50
N SER A 330 0.88 -2.73 -22.20
CA SER A 330 -0.25 -3.63 -22.42
C SER A 330 0.08 -5.09 -22.05
N GLY A 331 -0.94 -5.87 -21.68
CA GLY A 331 -0.78 -7.28 -21.30
C GLY A 331 -1.71 -7.69 -20.16
N ASP A 332 -1.42 -8.84 -19.54
CA ASP A 332 -2.23 -9.36 -18.43
C ASP A 332 -2.00 -8.67 -17.08
N CYS A 333 -0.79 -8.14 -16.89
CA CYS A 333 -0.39 -7.36 -15.71
C CYS A 333 0.48 -6.18 -16.16
N PRO A 334 -0.06 -5.18 -16.87
CA PRO A 334 0.74 -4.10 -17.43
C PRO A 334 1.39 -3.22 -16.35
N ALA A 335 0.79 -3.17 -15.15
CA ALA A 335 1.26 -2.37 -14.03
C ALA A 335 0.75 -2.94 -12.71
N TYR A 336 1.24 -2.39 -11.58
CA TYR A 336 0.75 -2.71 -10.24
C TYR A 336 0.82 -1.49 -9.32
N VAL A 337 -0.05 -1.45 -8.30
CA VAL A 337 -0.08 -0.36 -7.31
C VAL A 337 1.13 -0.45 -6.38
N THR A 338 1.90 0.64 -6.27
CA THR A 338 3.09 0.75 -5.41
C THR A 338 2.88 1.67 -4.21
N ALA A 339 1.99 2.66 -4.32
CA ALA A 339 1.64 3.55 -3.22
C ALA A 339 0.22 4.09 -3.39
N ILE A 340 -0.31 4.71 -2.34
CA ILE A 340 -1.60 5.40 -2.31
C ILE A 340 -1.39 6.85 -1.88
N VAL A 341 -2.18 7.74 -2.45
CA VAL A 341 -2.37 9.11 -1.98
C VAL A 341 -3.72 9.21 -1.27
N PHE A 342 -3.68 9.49 0.03
CA PHE A 342 -4.85 9.78 0.85
C PHE A 342 -5.16 11.27 0.82
N ALA A 343 -6.44 11.63 0.93
CA ALA A 343 -6.92 12.99 1.08
C ALA A 343 -7.94 13.10 2.21
N ARG A 344 -7.98 14.22 2.93
CA ARG A 344 -8.99 14.52 3.96
C ARG A 344 -9.27 16.03 4.04
N LYS A 345 -10.27 16.41 4.84
CA LYS A 345 -10.68 17.81 5.07
C LYS A 345 -10.91 18.57 3.75
N VAL A 346 -11.63 17.94 2.82
CA VAL A 346 -11.91 18.54 1.51
C VAL A 346 -12.89 19.69 1.68
N VAL A 347 -12.48 20.89 1.28
CA VAL A 347 -13.30 22.10 1.27
C VAL A 347 -13.33 22.63 -0.15
N VAL A 348 -14.53 22.96 -0.62
CA VAL A 348 -14.76 23.52 -1.96
C VAL A 348 -15.49 24.83 -1.81
N GLU A 349 -14.96 25.88 -2.44
CA GLU A 349 -15.61 27.18 -2.53
C GLU A 349 -16.18 27.35 -3.94
N ALA A 350 -17.51 27.43 -4.04
CA ALA A 350 -18.18 27.74 -5.30
C ALA A 350 -18.12 29.25 -5.62
N LYS A 351 -18.15 29.59 -6.91
CA LYS A 351 -18.38 30.97 -7.34
C LYS A 351 -19.79 31.40 -6.94
N PRO A 352 -20.00 32.66 -6.49
CA PRO A 352 -21.32 33.14 -6.14
C PRO A 352 -22.21 33.18 -7.38
N THR A 353 -23.12 32.23 -7.52
CA THR A 353 -24.19 32.28 -8.51
C THR A 353 -25.15 33.39 -8.10
N GLN A 354 -25.47 34.31 -9.02
CA GLN A 354 -26.51 35.34 -8.80
C GLN A 354 -27.90 34.70 -8.75
N SER A 355 -28.20 33.88 -7.74
CA SER A 355 -29.56 33.49 -7.36
C SER A 355 -29.56 32.70 -6.05
N THR A 356 -30.29 33.24 -5.07
CA THR A 356 -30.78 32.63 -3.82
C THR A 356 -29.81 32.42 -2.66
N SER A 357 -30.01 33.28 -1.66
CA SER A 357 -29.52 33.21 -0.29
C SER A 357 -30.01 31.96 0.46
N SER A 358 -29.20 30.92 0.48
CA SER A 358 -29.13 30.04 1.65
C SER A 358 -27.74 29.42 1.67
N ASN A 359 -27.12 29.36 2.85
CA ASN A 359 -25.76 28.86 3.04
C ASN A 359 -25.87 27.45 3.64
N PRO A 360 -26.14 26.38 2.86
CA PRO A 360 -26.09 25.04 3.41
C PRO A 360 -24.63 24.61 3.50
N LYS A 361 -24.19 24.26 4.71
CA LYS A 361 -23.04 23.37 4.90
C LYS A 361 -23.37 22.04 4.22
N MET A 362 -22.63 21.69 3.19
CA MET A 362 -22.84 20.45 2.44
C MET A 362 -21.57 19.61 2.49
N SER A 363 -21.74 18.30 2.70
CA SER A 363 -20.66 17.34 2.47
C SER A 363 -20.32 17.32 0.97
N VAL A 364 -19.02 17.43 0.69
CA VAL A 364 -18.45 17.30 -0.66
C VAL A 364 -18.04 15.84 -0.82
N ASP A 365 -18.36 15.26 -1.97
CA ASP A 365 -17.92 13.92 -2.32
C ASP A 365 -16.92 14.05 -3.48
N LEU A 366 -15.72 13.45 -3.33
CA LEU A 366 -14.66 13.41 -4.35
C LEU A 366 -15.03 12.40 -5.46
N ARG A 367 -16.20 12.58 -6.09
CA ARG A 367 -16.63 11.77 -7.23
C ARG A 367 -15.90 12.23 -8.47
N PHE A 368 -15.21 11.33 -9.14
CA PHE A 368 -14.67 11.58 -10.48
C PHE A 368 -15.75 11.19 -11.49
N ASN A 369 -16.43 12.19 -12.06
CA ASN A 369 -17.48 11.96 -13.05
C ASN A 369 -16.81 11.69 -14.40
N TYR A 370 -16.44 10.43 -14.60
CA TYR A 370 -15.80 9.98 -15.82
C TYR A 370 -16.85 9.79 -16.92
N ALA A 371 -16.80 10.60 -17.99
CA ALA A 371 -17.66 10.43 -19.15
C ALA A 371 -17.10 9.28 -20.00
N VAL A 372 -17.50 8.04 -19.71
CA VAL A 372 -17.06 6.90 -20.53
C VAL A 372 -17.81 6.94 -21.87
N ASN A 373 -17.17 7.49 -22.90
CA ASN A 373 -17.74 7.56 -24.25
C ASN A 373 -17.48 6.30 -25.09
N ASP A 374 -16.83 5.29 -24.52
CA ASP A 374 -16.52 4.04 -25.21
C ASP A 374 -17.62 2.99 -24.99
N GLN A 375 -18.55 2.91 -25.95
CA GLN A 375 -19.67 1.96 -25.93
C GLN A 375 -19.24 0.49 -26.05
N ASN A 376 -17.96 0.19 -26.31
CA ASN A 376 -17.48 -1.17 -26.56
C ASN A 376 -16.61 -1.81 -25.45
N SER A 377 -16.20 -1.07 -24.41
CA SER A 377 -15.25 -1.59 -23.40
C SER A 377 -15.76 -1.67 -21.96
N ILE A 378 -16.93 -1.11 -21.63
CA ILE A 378 -17.49 -1.21 -20.27
C ILE A 378 -18.21 -2.55 -20.09
N LYS A 379 -17.44 -3.61 -19.82
CA LYS A 379 -17.99 -4.81 -19.18
C LYS A 379 -18.55 -4.38 -17.82
N ARG A 380 -19.82 -4.72 -17.56
CA ARG A 380 -20.54 -4.39 -16.31
C ARG A 380 -19.66 -4.74 -15.11
N ILE A 381 -19.45 -3.76 -14.23
CA ILE A 381 -18.71 -3.95 -12.98
C ILE A 381 -19.37 -5.11 -12.22
N ASN A 382 -18.59 -6.12 -11.82
CA ASN A 382 -19.12 -7.19 -10.99
C ASN A 382 -19.51 -6.60 -9.63
N PRO A 383 -20.80 -6.62 -9.23
CA PRO A 383 -21.25 -6.02 -7.99
C PRO A 383 -20.59 -6.67 -6.77
N ALA A 384 -20.12 -7.91 -6.86
CA ALA A 384 -19.37 -8.57 -5.78
C ALA A 384 -18.02 -7.87 -5.51
N VAL A 385 -17.35 -7.35 -6.55
CA VAL A 385 -16.06 -6.63 -6.38
C VAL A 385 -16.29 -5.26 -5.74
N LEU A 386 -17.35 -4.52 -6.14
CA LEU A 386 -17.70 -3.25 -5.49
C LEU A 386 -18.16 -3.45 -4.04
N GLN A 387 -18.91 -4.53 -3.75
CA GLN A 387 -19.35 -4.86 -2.40
C GLN A 387 -18.20 -5.35 -1.51
N ALA A 388 -17.18 -6.00 -2.07
CA ALA A 388 -15.99 -6.43 -1.34
C ALA A 388 -15.02 -5.26 -1.06
N VAL A 389 -15.00 -4.24 -1.92
CA VAL A 389 -14.06 -3.10 -1.81
C VAL A 389 -14.60 -1.98 -0.90
N GLN A 390 -15.92 -1.80 -0.79
CA GLN A 390 -16.49 -0.82 0.14
C GLN A 390 -16.64 -1.41 1.55
N PRO A 391 -16.12 -0.76 2.60
CA PRO A 391 -16.39 -1.17 3.96
C PRO A 391 -17.91 -1.06 4.20
N GLN A 392 -18.57 -2.21 4.34
CA GLN A 392 -19.98 -2.28 4.68
C GLN A 392 -20.14 -1.64 6.06
N LEU A 393 -20.79 -0.47 6.11
CA LEU A 393 -21.18 0.17 7.36
C LEU A 393 -22.24 -0.74 8.01
N MET A 394 -21.80 -1.73 8.80
CA MET A 394 -22.69 -2.70 9.45
C MET A 394 -23.64 -1.95 10.38
N LYS A 395 -24.85 -1.68 9.91
CA LYS A 395 -25.96 -1.25 10.76
C LYS A 395 -26.24 -2.39 11.73
N ARG A 396 -25.84 -2.20 12.99
CA ARG A 396 -26.03 -3.14 14.09
C ARG A 396 -27.52 -3.50 14.17
N PRO A 397 -27.95 -4.75 13.88
CA PRO A 397 -29.34 -5.12 14.08
C PRO A 397 -29.61 -5.10 15.60
N SER A 398 -30.60 -4.31 16.01
CA SER A 398 -31.13 -4.32 17.37
C SER A 398 -31.87 -5.64 17.59
N ILE A 399 -31.18 -6.65 18.10
CA ILE A 399 -31.79 -7.92 18.47
C ILE A 399 -32.45 -7.73 19.85
N PRO A 400 -33.77 -7.94 20.00
CA PRO A 400 -34.41 -7.93 21.31
C PRO A 400 -33.92 -9.13 22.15
N PRO A 401 -33.76 -8.98 23.47
CA PRO A 401 -33.18 -10.01 24.31
C PRO A 401 -34.10 -11.24 24.39
N GLN A 402 -33.73 -12.31 23.70
CA GLN A 402 -34.33 -13.63 23.90
C GLN A 402 -33.65 -14.31 25.09
N GLN A 403 -34.46 -14.65 26.10
CA GLN A 403 -34.05 -15.45 27.25
C GLN A 403 -33.63 -16.85 26.80
N MET A 404 -32.32 -17.13 26.81
CA MET A 404 -31.81 -18.48 26.62
C MET A 404 -31.95 -19.26 27.93
N LYS A 405 -32.82 -20.29 27.94
CA LYS A 405 -32.81 -21.33 28.97
C LYS A 405 -31.62 -22.25 28.73
N ALA A 406 -30.75 -22.36 29.73
CA ALA A 406 -29.60 -23.26 29.72
C ALA A 406 -30.08 -24.73 29.69
N GLN A 407 -29.62 -25.50 28.70
CA GLN A 407 -29.67 -26.97 28.75
C GLN A 407 -28.35 -27.51 29.29
N PRO A 408 -28.37 -28.48 30.22
CA PRO A 408 -27.15 -29.10 30.74
C PRO A 408 -26.55 -30.06 29.70
N VAL A 409 -25.29 -29.84 29.36
CA VAL A 409 -24.48 -30.70 28.50
C VAL A 409 -23.95 -31.88 29.33
N GLN A 410 -24.25 -33.11 28.92
CA GLN A 410 -23.61 -34.29 29.51
C GLN A 410 -22.22 -34.53 28.88
N PRO A 411 -21.19 -34.88 29.67
CA PRO A 411 -19.86 -35.12 29.15
C PRO A 411 -19.77 -36.47 28.42
N LEU A 412 -19.25 -36.42 27.19
CA LEU A 412 -18.94 -37.59 26.38
C LEU A 412 -17.62 -38.22 26.87
N VAL A 413 -17.69 -39.40 27.50
CA VAL A 413 -16.51 -40.18 27.90
C VAL A 413 -16.02 -40.99 26.71
N MET A 414 -14.96 -40.53 26.04
CA MET A 414 -14.23 -41.34 25.04
C MET A 414 -13.33 -42.37 25.74
N LYS A 415 -13.63 -43.66 25.55
CA LYS A 415 -12.72 -44.76 25.90
C LYS A 415 -11.66 -44.91 24.82
N MET A 416 -10.41 -44.53 25.10
CA MET A 416 -9.28 -44.85 24.24
C MET A 416 -8.87 -46.33 24.42
N ARG A 417 -8.81 -47.07 23.31
CA ARG A 417 -8.14 -48.38 23.23
C ARG A 417 -6.64 -48.14 22.99
N PRO A 418 -5.74 -48.71 23.78
CA PRO A 418 -4.31 -48.64 23.48
C PRO A 418 -3.97 -49.59 22.33
N GLN A 419 -3.34 -49.05 21.28
CA GLN A 419 -2.62 -49.85 20.28
C GLN A 419 -1.22 -50.17 20.81
N ALA A 420 -0.84 -51.45 20.71
CA ALA A 420 0.46 -51.95 21.11
C ALA A 420 1.55 -51.48 20.12
N MET A 421 2.58 -50.80 20.64
CA MET A 421 3.81 -50.48 19.89
C MET A 421 4.80 -51.63 20.07
N ALA A 422 5.35 -52.09 18.94
CA ALA A 422 6.41 -53.09 18.91
C ALA A 422 7.72 -52.54 19.50
N SER A 423 8.35 -53.30 20.40
CA SER A 423 9.60 -52.92 21.05
C SER A 423 10.80 -53.07 20.09
N PHE A 424 11.57 -52.01 19.91
CA PHE A 424 12.95 -52.12 19.45
C PHE A 424 13.84 -52.51 20.64
N LYS A 425 14.66 -53.55 20.46
CA LYS A 425 15.66 -53.98 21.44
C LYS A 425 16.83 -52.98 21.40
N SER A 426 17.03 -52.23 22.48
CA SER A 426 18.28 -51.50 22.73
C SER A 426 19.16 -52.30 23.69
N THR A 427 20.42 -52.45 23.32
CA THR A 427 21.46 -53.11 24.10
C THR A 427 21.85 -52.22 25.28
N ALA A 428 21.67 -52.71 26.51
CA ALA A 428 21.91 -51.97 27.73
C ALA A 428 23.42 -51.87 28.05
N ILE A 429 23.91 -50.65 28.25
CA ILE A 429 25.13 -50.36 29.00
C ILE A 429 24.74 -50.20 30.47
N ARG A 430 25.30 -51.04 31.35
CA ARG A 430 25.12 -50.97 32.80
C ARG A 430 25.97 -49.84 33.38
N VAL A 431 25.33 -48.92 34.10
CA VAL A 431 25.98 -48.02 35.07
C VAL A 431 25.33 -48.26 36.44
N PRO A 432 26.10 -48.38 37.54
CA PRO A 432 25.54 -48.62 38.86
C PRO A 432 24.98 -47.32 39.47
N THR A 433 23.72 -47.37 39.92
CA THR A 433 23.06 -46.32 40.69
C THR A 433 23.07 -46.66 42.19
N GLN A 434 23.56 -45.73 43.01
CA GLN A 434 23.29 -45.70 44.45
C GLN A 434 21.94 -45.01 44.72
N PRO A 435 21.12 -45.48 45.67
CA PRO A 435 19.88 -44.81 46.04
C PRO A 435 20.10 -43.82 47.20
N THR A 436 20.03 -42.52 46.91
CA THR A 436 19.77 -41.49 47.93
C THR A 436 18.27 -41.21 48.02
N ARG A 437 17.66 -41.56 49.16
CA ARG A 437 16.31 -41.15 49.53
C ARG A 437 16.30 -39.68 49.93
N GLY A 438 15.78 -38.82 49.06
CA GLY A 438 15.37 -37.45 49.40
C GLY A 438 13.85 -37.32 49.27
N ASN A 439 13.16 -37.01 50.36
CA ASN A 439 11.74 -36.64 50.32
C ASN A 439 11.62 -35.25 49.68
N VAL A 440 11.17 -35.20 48.42
CA VAL A 440 10.78 -33.97 47.75
C VAL A 440 9.31 -33.71 48.04
N LEU A 441 9.02 -32.67 48.84
CA LEU A 441 7.66 -32.12 48.95
C LEU A 441 7.28 -31.53 47.58
N LEU A 442 6.34 -32.18 46.89
CA LEU A 442 5.73 -31.64 45.69
C LEU A 442 4.84 -30.44 46.09
N GLN A 443 5.30 -29.23 45.81
CA GLN A 443 4.41 -28.08 45.78
C GLN A 443 3.48 -28.23 44.56
N PRO A 444 2.15 -28.08 44.72
CA PRO A 444 1.23 -28.10 43.60
C PRO A 444 1.54 -26.92 42.68
N ALA A 445 1.89 -27.21 41.43
CA ALA A 445 2.06 -26.20 40.40
C ALA A 445 0.73 -25.48 40.20
N VAL A 446 0.67 -24.20 40.60
CA VAL A 446 -0.42 -23.31 40.25
C VAL A 446 -0.31 -23.06 38.74
N MET A 447 -1.05 -23.85 37.95
CA MET A 447 -1.20 -23.61 36.52
C MET A 447 -1.96 -22.30 36.36
N THR A 448 -1.23 -21.21 36.11
CA THR A 448 -1.84 -20.00 35.56
C THR A 448 -2.41 -20.38 34.20
N PRO A 449 -3.71 -20.11 33.93
CA PRO A 449 -4.27 -20.40 32.62
C PRO A 449 -3.51 -19.57 31.60
N MET A 450 -2.74 -20.24 30.73
CA MET A 450 -2.20 -19.62 29.52
C MET A 450 -3.40 -19.20 28.69
N VAL A 451 -3.70 -17.90 28.70
CA VAL A 451 -4.61 -17.30 27.74
C VAL A 451 -4.04 -17.62 26.36
N ALA A 452 -4.72 -18.48 25.61
CA ALA A 452 -4.32 -18.86 24.27
C ALA A 452 -4.16 -17.57 23.45
N ARG A 453 -2.92 -17.23 23.11
CA ARG A 453 -2.67 -16.14 22.17
C ARG A 453 -3.34 -16.54 20.86
N PRO A 454 -4.18 -15.69 20.25
CA PRO A 454 -4.72 -16.00 18.95
C PRO A 454 -3.56 -16.27 17.99
N ALA A 455 -3.58 -17.42 17.32
CA ALA A 455 -2.59 -17.77 16.33
C ALA A 455 -2.71 -16.75 15.18
N TYR A 456 -1.77 -15.81 15.10
CA TYR A 456 -1.66 -14.92 13.96
C TYR A 456 -1.17 -15.73 12.76
N SER A 457 -1.72 -15.46 11.59
CA SER A 457 -1.14 -15.92 10.34
C SER A 457 0.27 -15.34 10.16
N ARG A 458 1.11 -16.09 9.45
CA ARG A 458 2.49 -15.69 9.10
C ARG A 458 2.52 -14.33 8.40
N SER A 459 1.55 -14.08 7.51
CA SER A 459 1.41 -12.80 6.80
C SER A 459 1.23 -11.62 7.76
N MET A 460 0.36 -11.73 8.77
CA MET A 460 0.13 -10.66 9.73
C MET A 460 1.37 -10.34 10.58
N VAL A 461 2.11 -11.36 11.01
CA VAL A 461 3.37 -11.18 11.74
C VAL A 461 4.39 -10.44 10.87
N THR A 462 4.51 -10.83 9.59
CA THR A 462 5.48 -10.25 8.65
C THR A 462 5.13 -8.80 8.28
N LEU A 463 3.84 -8.50 8.08
CA LEU A 463 3.37 -7.13 7.82
C LEU A 463 3.63 -6.23 9.03
N LYS A 464 3.35 -6.70 10.25
CA LYS A 464 3.66 -5.93 11.47
C LYS A 464 5.16 -5.72 11.66
N ALA A 465 5.98 -6.74 11.45
CA ALA A 465 7.42 -6.67 11.64
C ALA A 465 8.13 -5.73 10.65
N SER A 466 7.54 -5.53 9.48
CA SER A 466 8.06 -4.64 8.44
C SER A 466 7.47 -3.23 8.49
N ALA A 467 6.52 -2.97 9.39
CA ALA A 467 6.01 -1.63 9.63
C ALA A 467 7.11 -0.76 10.27
N TYR A 468 7.26 0.45 9.75
CA TYR A 468 8.11 1.47 10.36
C TYR A 468 7.35 2.79 10.45
N THR A 469 7.79 3.65 11.36
CA THR A 469 7.30 5.00 11.51
C THR A 469 8.17 5.96 10.70
N ARG A 470 7.52 6.90 10.02
CA ARG A 470 8.20 8.02 9.36
C ARG A 470 8.92 8.88 10.40
N LEU A 471 10.08 9.41 10.04
CA LEU A 471 10.72 10.47 10.82
C LEU A 471 9.84 11.72 10.82
N PRO A 472 9.70 12.42 11.96
CA PRO A 472 8.98 13.68 12.00
C PRO A 472 9.71 14.69 11.10
N THR A 473 9.03 15.18 10.08
CA THR A 473 9.55 16.27 9.24
C THR A 473 8.99 17.58 9.75
N THR A 474 9.86 18.54 10.07
CA THR A 474 9.39 19.91 10.33
C THR A 474 8.87 20.48 9.02
N PRO A 475 7.59 20.89 8.93
CA PRO A 475 7.07 21.50 7.73
C PRO A 475 7.80 22.82 7.46
N VAL A 476 8.07 23.13 6.19
CA VAL A 476 8.58 24.46 5.86
C VAL A 476 7.41 25.41 6.07
N ARG A 477 7.50 26.24 7.11
CA ARG A 477 6.43 27.18 7.46
C ARG A 477 6.33 28.25 6.39
N ARG A 478 5.43 28.06 5.42
CA ARG A 478 5.05 29.14 4.51
C ARG A 478 4.40 30.28 5.33
N PRO A 479 4.74 31.55 5.05
CA PRO A 479 3.92 32.65 5.52
C PRO A 479 2.49 32.39 5.04
N ALA A 480 1.50 32.51 5.93
CA ALA A 480 0.11 32.44 5.47
C ALA A 480 -0.07 33.47 4.35
N PRO A 481 -0.69 33.11 3.21
CA PRO A 481 -1.00 34.08 2.18
C PRO A 481 -1.68 35.27 2.84
N ARG A 482 -1.26 36.49 2.49
CA ARG A 482 -1.81 37.73 3.06
C ARG A 482 -3.21 37.97 2.48
N THR A 483 -4.14 37.08 2.76
CA THR A 483 -5.56 37.34 2.53
C THR A 483 -6.11 38.12 3.72
N ALA A 484 -6.95 39.11 3.41
CA ALA A 484 -7.72 39.85 4.40
C ALA A 484 -8.41 38.88 5.36
N THR A 485 -8.38 39.21 6.66
CA THR A 485 -8.92 38.42 7.77
C THR A 485 -10.18 37.66 7.37
N PRO A 486 -10.12 36.32 7.22
CA PRO A 486 -11.31 35.55 6.91
C PRO A 486 -12.29 35.68 8.08
N ALA A 487 -13.56 35.94 7.77
CA ALA A 487 -14.63 35.76 8.74
C ALA A 487 -14.53 34.34 9.31
N SER A 488 -14.61 34.22 10.65
CA SER A 488 -14.47 32.95 11.37
C SER A 488 -15.26 31.84 10.66
N PRO A 489 -14.60 30.78 10.16
CA PRO A 489 -15.30 29.72 9.47
C PRO A 489 -16.34 29.11 10.42
N PRO A 490 -17.57 28.85 9.96
CA PRO A 490 -18.59 28.28 10.83
C PRO A 490 -18.11 26.91 11.33
N PRO A 491 -18.45 26.49 12.56
CA PRO A 491 -17.88 25.31 13.21
C PRO A 491 -18.03 24.08 12.33
N ASN A 492 -16.94 23.64 11.71
CA ASN A 492 -16.96 22.56 10.75
C ASN A 492 -17.18 21.26 11.52
N ILE A 493 -18.19 20.46 11.16
CA ILE A 493 -18.28 19.10 11.67
C ILE A 493 -17.05 18.39 11.08
N PRO A 494 -16.13 17.86 11.89
CA PRO A 494 -14.92 17.26 11.37
C PRO A 494 -15.33 16.07 10.49
N ASP A 495 -15.14 16.22 9.19
CA ASP A 495 -15.22 15.10 8.27
C ASP A 495 -14.11 14.12 8.66
N LYS A 496 -14.53 12.96 9.20
CA LYS A 496 -13.61 11.89 9.61
C LYS A 496 -13.21 11.00 8.43
N ASN A 497 -13.74 11.25 7.25
CA ASN A 497 -13.45 10.47 6.07
C ASN A 497 -12.04 10.79 5.56
N ILE A 498 -11.34 9.71 5.22
CA ILE A 498 -10.10 9.67 4.49
C ILE A 498 -10.45 9.08 3.13
N TYR A 499 -10.24 9.86 2.08
CA TYR A 499 -10.47 9.47 0.71
C TYR A 499 -9.18 8.94 0.09
N ILE A 500 -9.27 7.97 -0.80
CA ILE A 500 -8.17 7.65 -1.71
C ILE A 500 -8.28 8.60 -2.91
N LEU A 501 -7.31 9.51 -3.02
CA LEU A 501 -7.23 10.46 -4.13
C LEU A 501 -6.70 9.76 -5.40
N ALA A 502 -5.64 8.96 -5.26
CA ALA A 502 -5.00 8.27 -6.37
C ALA A 502 -4.20 7.05 -5.91
N PHE A 503 -4.00 6.10 -6.81
CA PHE A 503 -3.01 5.04 -6.73
C PHE A 503 -1.77 5.45 -7.52
N ILE A 504 -0.59 5.26 -6.94
CA ILE A 504 0.68 5.40 -7.66
C ILE A 504 1.03 4.02 -8.22
N CYS A 505 0.96 3.89 -9.53
CA CYS A 505 1.13 2.64 -10.25
C CYS A 505 2.54 2.60 -10.87
N LYS A 506 3.14 1.42 -10.89
CA LYS A 506 4.41 1.17 -11.57
C LYS A 506 4.16 0.27 -12.78
N PRO A 507 4.46 0.71 -14.01
CA PRO A 507 4.40 -0.13 -15.19
C PRO A 507 5.42 -1.26 -15.06
N LEU A 508 5.02 -2.46 -15.48
CA LEU A 508 5.95 -3.57 -15.62
C LEU A 508 6.77 -3.38 -16.90
N PRO A 509 8.08 -3.70 -16.88
CA PRO A 509 8.83 -3.83 -18.12
C PRO A 509 8.27 -4.99 -18.94
N LYS A 510 8.79 -5.20 -20.15
CA LYS A 510 8.44 -6.37 -20.95
C LYS A 510 8.60 -7.65 -20.12
N CYS A 511 7.54 -8.44 -20.02
CA CYS A 511 7.46 -9.62 -19.17
C CYS A 511 6.51 -10.68 -19.76
N PRO A 512 6.98 -11.92 -20.00
CA PRO A 512 8.36 -12.37 -19.79
C PRO A 512 9.33 -11.73 -20.81
N ASP A 513 10.57 -11.46 -20.39
CA ASP A 513 11.67 -11.04 -21.28
C ASP A 513 12.90 -11.94 -21.09
N PRO A 514 12.83 -13.20 -21.54
CA PRO A 514 13.92 -14.15 -21.33
C PRO A 514 15.20 -13.71 -22.03
N ASP A 515 16.33 -13.85 -21.34
CA ASP A 515 17.65 -13.64 -21.92
C ASP A 515 18.05 -14.84 -22.78
N MET A 516 18.16 -14.62 -24.09
CA MET A 516 18.52 -15.65 -25.06
C MET A 516 19.97 -16.14 -24.92
N ALA A 517 20.82 -15.44 -24.18
CA ALA A 517 22.20 -15.86 -23.91
C ALA A 517 22.31 -16.88 -22.75
N LEU A 518 21.26 -17.07 -21.97
CA LEU A 518 21.23 -18.07 -20.89
C LEU A 518 20.98 -19.48 -21.41
N GLN A 519 21.39 -20.49 -20.64
CA GLN A 519 21.11 -21.90 -20.93
C GLN A 519 19.76 -22.29 -20.32
N TRP A 520 18.81 -22.78 -21.14
CA TRP A 520 17.39 -22.97 -20.81
C TRP A 520 16.93 -24.41 -20.74
#